data_AF-A0A453NFX2-F1
#
_entry.id   AF-A0A453NFX2-F1
#
_cell.length_a   1.000
_cell.length_b   1.000
_cell.length_c   1.000
_cell.angle_alpha   90.00
_cell.angle_beta   90.00
_cell.angle_gamma   90.00
#
_symmetry.space_group_name_H-M   'P 1'
#
loop_
_entity.id
_entity.type
_entity.pdbx_description
1 polymer ?
#
loop_
_entity_poly.entity_id
_entity_poly.type
_entity_poly.pdbx_seq_one_letter_code
_entity_poly.pdbx_strand_id
1 'polypeptide(L)'
;MMAVNKKEDIRLGLHRSDYMLDSETNSLLQIELNTISTSFPGLGSLVSELHRTLLNQYGEVLGLDSERIPRNWAAIQFAEALGKAWVEYNNESAVVMMIVQAEERNMYDQYWLINHLKESYPFVMYFLFPFVANL
;
A
#
# COMPACT_ATOMS: atom_id res chain seq x y z
N MET A 1 -12.44 -26.52 7.71
CA MET A 1 -13.50 -25.72 7.06
C MET A 1 -13.88 -24.60 8.00
N MET A 2 -13.84 -23.34 7.57
CA MET A 2 -14.43 -22.24 8.35
C MET A 2 -15.94 -22.52 8.46
N ALA A 3 -16.49 -22.38 9.67
CA ALA A 3 -17.91 -22.58 9.89
C ALA A 3 -18.71 -21.57 9.07
N VAL A 4 -19.70 -22.06 8.31
CA VAL A 4 -20.64 -21.20 7.58
C VAL A 4 -21.38 -20.31 8.60
N ASN A 5 -21.45 -19.01 8.36
CA ASN A 5 -22.00 -17.97 9.26
C ASN A 5 -21.18 -17.64 10.52
N LYS A 6 -19.87 -17.91 10.53
CA LYS A 6 -19.00 -17.36 11.59
C LYS A 6 -18.99 -15.83 11.53
N LYS A 7 -19.23 -15.18 12.66
CA LYS A 7 -19.06 -13.73 12.82
C LYS A 7 -17.56 -13.44 12.87
N GLU A 8 -17.08 -12.61 11.94
CA GLU A 8 -15.72 -12.07 11.92
C GLU A 8 -15.77 -10.60 12.31
N ASP A 9 -15.38 -10.31 13.56
CA ASP A 9 -15.46 -8.97 14.15
C ASP A 9 -14.24 -8.09 13.83
N ILE A 10 -13.14 -8.70 13.38
CA ILE A 10 -11.91 -8.01 12.98
C ILE A 10 -11.79 -8.11 11.45
N ARG A 11 -11.68 -6.97 10.78
CA ARG A 11 -11.51 -6.86 9.33
C ARG A 11 -10.52 -5.77 9.00
N LEU A 12 -9.62 -6.06 8.07
CA LEU A 12 -8.69 -5.07 7.53
C LEU A 12 -9.10 -4.72 6.10
N GLY A 13 -9.16 -3.43 5.81
CA GLY A 13 -9.33 -2.91 4.45
C GLY A 13 -8.19 -1.95 4.13
N LEU A 14 -7.46 -2.22 3.05
CA LEU A 14 -6.49 -1.31 2.47
C LEU A 14 -7.09 -0.84 1.14
N HIS A 15 -7.52 0.41 1.09
CA HIS A 15 -8.34 0.93 -0.01
C HIS A 15 -7.70 2.16 -0.63
N ARG A 16 -8.02 2.41 -1.91
CA ARG A 16 -7.70 3.68 -2.59
C ARG A 16 -8.91 4.16 -3.35
N SER A 17 -9.20 5.44 -3.19
CA SER A 17 -10.21 6.12 -3.97
C SER A 17 -9.50 7.00 -4.99
N ASP A 18 -9.79 6.75 -6.26
CA ASP A 18 -9.16 7.45 -7.38
C ASP A 18 -10.09 8.54 -7.90
N TYR A 19 -9.54 9.73 -8.16
CA TYR A 19 -10.29 10.92 -8.51
C TYR A 19 -9.69 11.62 -9.74
N MET A 20 -10.54 12.35 -10.48
CA MET A 20 -10.13 13.30 -11.50
C MET A 20 -10.81 14.64 -11.28
N LEU A 21 -10.12 15.74 -11.61
CA LEU A 21 -10.68 17.09 -11.58
C LEU A 21 -11.40 17.36 -12.90
N ASP A 22 -12.69 17.64 -12.85
CA ASP A 22 -13.46 18.08 -13.99
C ASP A 22 -13.13 19.54 -14.34
N SER A 23 -12.75 19.80 -15.59
CA SER A 23 -12.29 21.14 -15.99
C SER A 23 -13.42 22.15 -16.17
N GLU A 24 -14.64 21.70 -16.49
CA GLU A 24 -15.77 22.60 -16.71
C GLU A 24 -16.38 23.09 -15.39
N THR A 25 -16.56 22.16 -14.44
CA THR A 25 -17.19 22.48 -13.14
C THR A 25 -16.19 22.72 -12.02
N ASN A 26 -14.89 22.46 -12.25
CA ASN A 26 -13.85 22.48 -11.22
C ASN A 26 -14.16 21.56 -10.02
N SER A 27 -14.87 20.45 -10.28
CA SER A 27 -15.28 19.48 -9.26
C SER A 27 -14.33 18.29 -9.22
N LEU A 28 -13.99 17.81 -8.01
CA LEU A 28 -13.25 16.56 -7.84
C LEU A 28 -14.23 15.37 -7.90
N LEU A 29 -14.12 14.56 -8.95
CA LEU A 29 -15.02 13.44 -9.20
C LEU A 29 -14.32 12.11 -8.93
N GLN A 30 -14.98 11.22 -8.18
CA GLN A 30 -14.48 9.87 -7.94
C GLN A 30 -14.66 9.03 -9.20
N ILE A 31 -13.59 8.35 -9.61
CA ILE A 31 -13.58 7.46 -10.77
C ILE A 31 -13.68 6.00 -10.34
N GLU A 32 -12.97 5.63 -9.27
CA GLU A 32 -12.87 4.24 -8.83
C GLU A 32 -12.70 4.14 -7.31
N LEU A 33 -13.26 3.07 -6.72
CA LEU A 33 -12.94 2.63 -5.36
C LEU A 33 -12.26 1.27 -5.43
N ASN A 34 -10.95 1.26 -5.26
CA ASN A 34 -10.14 0.07 -5.23
C ASN A 34 -10.15 -0.53 -3.82
N THR A 35 -10.79 -1.69 -3.64
CA THR A 35 -10.91 -2.38 -2.34
C THR A 35 -10.08 -3.65 -2.22
N ILE A 36 -9.41 -4.05 -3.30
CA ILE A 36 -8.59 -5.26 -3.38
C ILE A 36 -7.27 -4.95 -4.09
N SER A 37 -6.17 -5.48 -3.56
CA SER A 37 -4.82 -5.39 -4.15
C SER A 37 -4.46 -3.97 -4.64
N THR A 38 -4.77 -2.97 -3.84
CA THR A 38 -4.47 -1.57 -4.15
C THR A 38 -2.95 -1.39 -4.28
N SER A 39 -2.50 -1.13 -5.51
CA SER A 39 -1.09 -0.95 -5.84
C SER A 39 -0.56 0.45 -5.46
N PHE A 40 0.77 0.57 -5.44
CA PHE A 40 1.55 1.78 -5.24
C PHE A 40 1.55 2.46 -3.86
N PRO A 41 1.15 1.85 -2.73
CA PRO A 41 1.44 2.45 -1.44
C PRO A 41 2.96 2.57 -1.21
N GLY A 42 3.75 1.60 -1.67
CA GLY A 42 5.21 1.58 -1.55
C GLY A 42 5.88 2.57 -2.50
N LEU A 43 5.82 2.29 -3.80
CA LEU A 43 6.50 3.06 -4.85
C LEU A 43 5.95 4.49 -4.97
N GLY A 44 4.65 4.70 -4.74
CA GLY A 44 4.06 6.04 -4.76
C GLY A 44 4.65 6.96 -3.68
N SER A 45 5.04 6.39 -2.54
CA SER A 45 5.75 7.13 -1.49
C SER A 45 7.14 7.57 -1.96
N LEU A 46 7.85 6.72 -2.68
CA LEU A 46 9.17 7.03 -3.25
C LEU A 46 9.11 8.10 -4.36
N VAL A 47 8.05 8.09 -5.18
CA VAL A 47 7.86 9.10 -6.23
C VAL A 47 7.71 10.50 -5.63
N SER A 48 6.99 10.64 -4.51
CA SER A 48 6.90 11.90 -3.77
C SER A 48 8.29 12.41 -3.36
N GLU A 49 9.10 11.55 -2.75
CA GLU A 49 10.44 11.92 -2.29
C GLU A 49 11.39 12.24 -3.45
N LEU A 50 11.28 11.51 -4.57
CA LEU A 50 12.02 11.79 -5.79
C LEU A 50 11.69 13.20 -6.31
N HIS A 51 10.41 13.55 -6.46
CA HIS A 51 10.01 14.88 -6.93
C HIS A 51 10.49 15.98 -5.98
N ARG A 52 10.36 15.79 -4.67
CA ARG A 52 10.87 16.74 -3.67
C ARG A 52 12.37 16.92 -3.78
N THR A 53 13.13 15.83 -3.95
CA THR A 53 14.58 15.87 -4.14
C THR A 53 14.98 16.64 -5.39
N LEU A 54 14.32 16.37 -6.52
CA LEU A 54 14.56 17.07 -7.77
C LEU A 54 14.25 18.57 -7.66
N LEU A 55 13.15 18.94 -6.99
CA LEU A 55 12.80 20.34 -6.79
C LEU A 55 13.70 21.05 -5.77
N ASN A 56 14.27 20.34 -4.79
CA ASN A 56 15.31 20.92 -3.95
C ASN A 56 16.57 21.26 -4.75
N GLN A 57 16.86 20.51 -5.81
CA GLN A 57 18.05 20.73 -6.65
C GLN A 57 17.81 21.74 -7.78
N TYR A 58 16.63 21.71 -8.40
CA TYR A 58 16.34 22.46 -9.63
C TYR A 58 15.18 23.46 -9.49
N GLY A 59 14.54 23.52 -8.32
CA GLY A 59 13.33 24.33 -8.09
C GLY A 59 13.53 25.82 -8.31
N GLU A 60 14.68 26.37 -7.94
CA GLU A 60 14.99 27.79 -8.17
C GLU A 60 14.99 28.13 -9.67
N VAL A 61 15.64 27.31 -10.49
CA VAL A 61 15.71 27.50 -11.96
C VAL A 61 14.34 27.29 -12.61
N LEU A 62 13.53 26.38 -12.06
CA LEU A 62 12.20 26.06 -12.58
C LEU A 62 11.09 26.97 -12.04
N GLY A 63 11.36 27.81 -11.03
CA GLY A 63 10.34 28.57 -10.31
C GLY A 63 9.34 27.68 -9.55
N LEU A 64 9.79 26.51 -9.08
CA LEU A 64 8.98 25.50 -8.40
C LEU A 64 9.48 25.27 -6.98
N ASP A 65 8.52 25.05 -6.06
CA ASP A 65 8.78 24.82 -4.64
C ASP A 65 8.51 23.36 -4.30
N SER A 66 9.50 22.68 -3.71
CA SER A 66 9.40 21.28 -3.29
C SER A 66 8.35 21.07 -2.21
N GLU A 67 8.06 22.08 -1.39
CA GLU A 67 7.02 22.01 -0.35
C GLU A 67 5.60 21.90 -0.91
N ARG A 68 5.40 22.20 -2.20
CA ARG A 68 4.11 22.01 -2.89
C ARG A 68 3.83 20.54 -3.26
N ILE A 69 4.82 19.66 -3.19
CA ILE A 69 4.62 18.22 -3.39
C ILE A 69 4.21 17.61 -2.05
N PRO A 70 2.99 17.07 -1.90
CA PRO A 70 2.56 16.46 -0.65
C PRO A 70 3.46 15.29 -0.29
N ARG A 71 3.89 15.22 0.98
CA ARG A 71 4.56 14.02 1.49
C ARG A 71 3.58 12.85 1.44
N ASN A 72 4.08 11.69 1.05
CA ASN A 72 3.28 10.49 0.92
C ASN A 72 3.74 9.41 1.90
N TRP A 73 2.87 9.10 2.86
CA TRP A 73 3.11 8.15 3.95
C TRP A 73 2.41 6.81 3.72
N ALA A 74 1.88 6.56 2.53
CA ALA A 74 1.04 5.40 2.25
C ALA A 74 1.74 4.07 2.57
N ALA A 75 3.04 3.94 2.27
CA ALA A 75 3.81 2.75 2.58
C ALA A 75 3.82 2.43 4.09
N ILE A 76 4.15 3.43 4.90
CA ILE A 76 4.22 3.30 6.36
C ILE A 76 2.84 3.05 6.95
N GLN A 77 1.83 3.80 6.51
CA GLN A 77 0.45 3.67 7.03
C GLN A 77 -0.18 2.32 6.69
N PHE A 78 0.07 1.79 5.48
CA PHE A 78 -0.39 0.45 5.12
C PHE A 78 0.33 -0.63 5.95
N ALA A 79 1.64 -0.48 6.21
CA ALA A 79 2.39 -1.39 7.07
C ALA A 79 1.87 -1.35 8.51
N GLU A 80 1.64 -0.17 9.07
CA GLU A 80 1.04 -0.03 10.40
C GLU A 80 -0.35 -0.66 10.49
N ALA A 81 -1.19 -0.49 9.46
CA ALA A 81 -2.52 -1.09 9.44
C ALA A 81 -2.46 -2.62 9.44
N LEU A 82 -1.54 -3.22 8.68
CA LEU A 82 -1.26 -4.66 8.71
C LEU A 82 -0.78 -5.11 10.10
N GLY A 83 0.17 -4.39 10.70
CA GLY A 83 0.70 -4.71 12.02
C GLY A 83 -0.37 -4.62 13.11
N LYS A 84 -1.20 -3.57 13.10
CA LYS A 84 -2.33 -3.41 14.03
C LYS A 84 -3.34 -4.54 13.87
N ALA A 85 -3.71 -4.91 12.64
CA ALA A 85 -4.64 -6.01 12.42
C ALA A 85 -4.13 -7.35 12.98
N TRP A 86 -2.82 -7.61 12.91
CA TRP A 86 -2.23 -8.79 13.53
C TRP A 86 -2.18 -8.71 15.06
N VAL A 87 -1.87 -7.54 15.62
CA VAL A 87 -1.91 -7.33 17.07
C VAL A 87 -3.34 -7.57 17.59
N GLU A 88 -4.36 -7.07 16.89
CA GLU A 88 -5.77 -7.32 17.22
C GLU A 88 -6.16 -8.79 17.07
N TYR A 89 -5.58 -9.52 16.11
CA TYR A 89 -5.75 -10.97 16.02
C TYR A 89 -5.15 -11.72 17.23
N ASN A 90 -4.15 -11.12 17.90
CA ASN A 90 -3.63 -11.51 19.20
C ASN A 90 -3.15 -12.97 19.30
N ASN A 91 -2.29 -13.38 18.36
CA ASN A 91 -1.64 -14.68 18.38
C ASN A 91 -0.18 -14.53 17.90
N GLU A 92 0.77 -14.68 18.82
CA GLU A 92 2.20 -14.49 18.55
C GLU A 92 2.77 -15.48 17.53
N SER A 93 2.13 -16.64 17.35
CA SER A 93 2.53 -17.64 16.34
C SER A 93 1.86 -17.42 14.98
N ALA A 94 0.96 -16.45 14.86
CA ALA A 94 0.27 -16.16 13.60
C ALA A 94 1.18 -15.41 12.63
N VAL A 95 0.92 -15.58 11.34
CA VAL A 95 1.66 -14.96 10.24
C VAL A 95 0.71 -14.18 9.34
N VAL A 96 1.23 -13.17 8.65
CA VAL A 96 0.52 -12.48 7.57
C VAL A 96 0.87 -13.21 6.28
N MET A 97 -0.16 -13.65 5.57
CA MET A 97 -0.02 -14.36 4.29
C MET A 97 -0.23 -13.37 3.15
N MET A 98 0.81 -13.17 2.35
CA MET A 98 0.72 -12.40 1.10
C MET A 98 0.36 -13.35 -0.05
N ILE A 99 -0.82 -13.13 -0.64
CA ILE A 99 -1.27 -13.86 -1.83
C ILE A 99 -0.80 -13.08 -3.05
N VAL A 100 0.12 -13.65 -3.83
CA VAL A 100 0.78 -12.96 -4.95
C VAL A 100 0.47 -13.62 -6.30
N GLN A 101 0.72 -12.93 -7.40
CA GLN A 101 0.66 -13.54 -8.74
C GLN A 101 1.95 -14.33 -9.03
N ALA A 102 1.89 -15.32 -9.93
CA ALA A 102 3.06 -16.12 -10.30
C ALA A 102 4.17 -15.29 -10.97
N GLU A 103 3.80 -14.32 -11.82
CA GLU A 103 4.72 -13.43 -12.54
C GLU A 103 4.53 -11.97 -12.10
N GLU A 104 4.73 -11.72 -10.80
CA GLU A 104 4.50 -10.42 -10.20
C GLU A 104 5.64 -9.43 -10.50
N ARG A 105 5.46 -8.59 -11.53
CA ARG A 105 6.45 -7.55 -11.90
C ARG A 105 6.48 -6.38 -10.94
N ASN A 106 5.39 -6.11 -10.23
CA ASN A 106 5.29 -5.05 -9.23
C ASN A 106 5.67 -5.55 -7.82
N MET A 107 6.44 -6.64 -7.71
CA MET A 107 6.82 -7.23 -6.43
C MET A 107 7.55 -6.26 -5.50
N TYR A 108 8.27 -5.28 -6.06
CA TYR A 108 9.04 -4.32 -5.25
C TYR A 108 8.17 -3.33 -4.48
N ASP A 109 6.95 -3.04 -4.97
CA ASP A 109 5.98 -2.27 -4.21
C ASP A 109 5.54 -3.03 -2.94
N GLN A 110 5.37 -4.35 -3.07
CA GLN A 110 5.09 -5.24 -1.95
C GLN A 110 6.29 -5.33 -1.01
N TYR A 111 7.51 -5.54 -1.52
CA TYR A 111 8.72 -5.59 -0.69
C TYR A 111 8.95 -4.29 0.10
N TRP A 112 8.65 -3.13 -0.50
CA TRP A 112 8.80 -1.85 0.19
C TRP A 112 7.86 -1.76 1.40
N LEU A 113 6.58 -2.13 1.21
CA LEU A 113 5.60 -2.22 2.30
C LEU A 113 6.06 -3.17 3.40
N ILE A 114 6.59 -4.33 3.02
CA ILE A 114 7.06 -5.37 3.93
C ILE A 114 8.26 -4.90 4.75
N ASN A 115 9.15 -4.11 4.16
CA ASN A 115 10.29 -3.56 4.87
C ASN A 115 9.84 -2.67 6.05
N HIS A 116 8.91 -1.73 5.80
CA HIS A 116 8.33 -0.88 6.85
C HIS A 116 7.65 -1.70 7.96
N LEU A 117 6.96 -2.78 7.58
CA LEU A 117 6.30 -3.66 8.57
C LEU A 117 7.32 -4.36 9.47
N LYS A 118 8.42 -4.87 8.90
CA LYS A 118 9.48 -5.58 9.65
C LYS A 118 10.25 -4.67 10.60
N GLU A 119 10.45 -3.42 10.22
CA GLU A 119 11.08 -2.43 11.09
C GLU A 119 10.23 -2.09 12.32
N SER A 120 8.90 -2.23 12.19
CA SER A 120 7.93 -1.78 13.19
C SER A 120 7.38 -2.91 14.07
N TYR A 121 7.45 -4.18 13.63
CA TYR A 121 6.84 -5.33 14.33
C TYR A 121 7.71 -6.62 14.27
N PRO A 122 7.71 -7.45 15.32
CA PRO A 122 8.53 -8.68 15.41
C PRO A 122 7.93 -9.85 14.61
N PHE A 123 7.90 -9.75 13.28
CA PHE A 123 7.08 -10.60 12.41
C PHE A 123 7.83 -11.68 11.61
N VAL A 124 7.15 -12.81 11.34
CA VAL A 124 7.49 -13.78 10.29
C VAL A 124 6.42 -13.74 9.20
N MET A 125 6.78 -13.36 7.98
CA MET A 125 5.84 -13.24 6.84
C MET A 125 6.18 -14.26 5.76
N TYR A 126 5.15 -14.90 5.20
CA TYR A 126 5.28 -15.89 4.13
C TYR A 126 4.60 -15.41 2.86
N PHE A 127 5.32 -15.48 1.74
CA PHE A 127 4.76 -15.33 0.40
C PHE A 127 4.22 -16.67 -0.06
N LEU A 128 2.93 -16.71 -0.40
CA LEU A 128 2.36 -17.86 -1.07
C LEU A 128 2.35 -17.58 -2.57
N PHE A 129 3.34 -18.11 -3.28
CA PHE A 129 3.30 -18.15 -4.74
C PHE A 129 2.24 -19.17 -5.15
N PRO A 130 1.28 -18.81 -6.01
CA PRO A 130 0.33 -19.76 -6.55
C PRO A 130 1.14 -20.82 -7.29
N PHE A 131 1.00 -22.08 -6.89
CA PHE A 131 1.48 -23.21 -7.67
C PHE A 131 0.89 -23.05 -9.07
N VAL A 132 1.76 -22.87 -10.06
CA VAL A 132 1.37 -23.01 -11.45
C VAL A 132 1.04 -24.49 -11.63
N ALA A 133 -0.23 -24.85 -11.47
CA ALA A 133 -0.76 -26.07 -12.04
C ALA A 133 -0.73 -25.84 -13.55
N ASN A 134 0.35 -26.30 -14.20
CA ASN A 134 0.39 -26.42 -15.64
C ASN A 134 -0.80 -27.30 -16.05
N LEU A 135 -1.80 -26.70 -16.70
CA LEU A 135 -2.78 -27.40 -17.54
C LEU A 135 -2.17 -27.61 -18.93
#